data_AF-A0AAE0FHS8-F1
#
_entry.id   AF-A0AAE0FHS8-F1
#
_cell.length_a   1.000
_cell.length_b   1.000
_cell.length_c   1.000
_cell.angle_alpha   90.00
_cell.angle_beta   90.00
_cell.angle_gamma   90.00
#
_symmetry.space_group_name_H-M   'P 1'
#
loop_
_entity.id
_entity.type
_entity.pdbx_description
1 polymer ?
#
loop_
_entity_poly.entity_id
_entity_poly.type
_entity_poly.pdbx_seq_one_letter_code
_entity_poly.pdbx_strand_id
1 'polypeptide(L)'
;MHASAPEESETDGCWDREAGGVGNLDCHSDSDSEEAAVHRDMLRVHIPRGTWAPQATQAAGMTPGGVAAWSLWVSKGAHLHLDVPVQSAALSFRIRFPSTFDFGKGGTLPGLHCRRGLRVRFGWRSEGRCVVTVDGVRDELKALRDRRIKKHDVLWEQPPVLSPGCWHTLRLRVCLQPLPPSTTAKPSAEALHAPPATCVARVRGWCDDTLVEEIEIPCDVAATATGFAGVLLSCFYGGGSSDWAAPASTSIDFDRFAVHLPQQHLSSHPHGGTQNQSHTDHRDSSGNHVIPLGRPQCPPKLARPAVIFCASPGRCGTLYLSSLLATAEAFSTGSAGGPPEPRALQSTHEPAPQVTYLDFPKTLRTHTLAETFEPKAGKGFALRRAIGELGTDGVYIETSHMFVKTWMDVAYEMLAGVADIHVVILRRYVPEMLMSRASLGHMRGGVAYLASEQKDDVSPPNGWINTAFAPCTMARPPRLLQPVKNDRVQSGGAQEWHDSVEIQLQLLMGYHVDVEARVQHMIKTYASRFTFVETTLKDLNTPEGVGKLFSALKLRCL
;
A
#
# COMPACT_ATOMS: atom_id res chain seq x y z
N MET A 1 -10.39 -56.59 -14.02
CA MET A 1 -9.78 -55.35 -14.57
C MET A 1 -10.38 -54.17 -13.81
N HIS A 2 -9.80 -53.80 -12.68
CA HIS A 2 -10.14 -52.58 -11.96
C HIS A 2 -9.10 -51.53 -12.38
N ALA A 3 -9.56 -50.45 -12.99
CA ALA A 3 -8.72 -49.30 -13.30
C ALA A 3 -8.50 -48.51 -12.02
N SER A 4 -7.26 -48.52 -11.51
CA SER A 4 -6.81 -47.63 -10.45
C SER A 4 -6.81 -46.20 -10.96
N ALA A 5 -7.39 -45.28 -10.19
CA ALA A 5 -7.29 -43.84 -10.45
C ALA A 5 -5.82 -43.40 -10.37
N PRO A 6 -5.40 -42.39 -11.15
CA PRO A 6 -4.02 -41.91 -11.12
C PRO A 6 -3.74 -41.25 -9.76
N GLU A 7 -2.67 -41.70 -9.09
CA GLU A 7 -2.06 -40.96 -7.99
C GLU A 7 -1.58 -39.60 -8.53
N GLU A 8 -2.29 -38.54 -8.20
CA GLU A 8 -1.79 -37.18 -8.35
C GLU A 8 -0.61 -37.02 -7.38
N SER A 9 0.61 -36.93 -7.91
CA SER A 9 1.79 -36.60 -7.13
C SER A 9 1.66 -35.18 -6.59
N GLU A 10 1.38 -35.04 -5.29
CA GLU A 10 1.33 -33.75 -4.59
C GLU A 10 2.66 -33.01 -4.75
N THR A 11 2.63 -31.88 -5.46
CA THR A 11 3.73 -30.92 -5.58
C THR A 11 3.84 -30.00 -4.36
N ASP A 12 3.44 -30.49 -3.18
CA ASP A 12 3.52 -29.73 -1.92
C ASP A 12 4.99 -29.46 -1.49
N GLY A 13 5.95 -30.22 -2.03
CA GLY A 13 7.38 -30.09 -1.72
C GLY A 13 8.10 -28.84 -2.25
N CYS A 14 7.45 -27.98 -3.04
CA CYS A 14 8.08 -26.75 -3.53
C CYS A 14 8.17 -25.67 -2.42
N TRP A 15 7.15 -25.56 -1.57
CA TRP A 15 7.12 -24.57 -0.48
C TRP A 15 7.99 -24.96 0.71
N ASP A 16 7.99 -26.25 1.08
CA ASP A 16 8.80 -26.74 2.20
C ASP A 16 10.31 -26.64 1.92
N ARG A 17 10.71 -26.62 0.64
CA ARG A 17 12.13 -26.47 0.24
C ARG A 17 12.60 -25.02 0.11
N GLU A 18 11.75 -24.09 -0.35
CA GLU A 18 12.15 -22.67 -0.48
C GLU A 18 12.13 -21.93 0.88
N ALA A 19 11.32 -22.38 1.85
CA ALA A 19 11.33 -21.83 3.21
C ALA A 19 12.51 -22.34 4.07
N GLY A 20 13.12 -23.48 3.71
CA GLY A 20 14.26 -24.08 4.42
C GLY A 20 15.60 -23.33 4.28
N GLY A 21 15.62 -22.18 3.60
CA GLY A 21 16.80 -21.34 3.43
C GLY A 21 17.05 -20.33 4.56
N VAL A 22 16.14 -20.20 5.53
CA VAL A 22 16.38 -19.41 6.74
C VAL A 22 17.00 -20.34 7.77
N GLY A 23 18.32 -20.46 7.76
CA GLY A 23 19.04 -21.31 8.70
C GLY A 23 18.58 -21.06 10.14
N ASN A 24 18.45 -22.15 10.90
CA ASN A 24 18.20 -22.17 12.34
C ASN A 24 19.07 -21.07 13.00
N LEU A 25 18.48 -19.92 13.30
CA LEU A 25 19.10 -18.95 14.18
C LEU A 25 18.87 -19.52 15.56
N ASP A 26 19.90 -20.22 16.04
CA ASP A 26 19.95 -20.72 17.40
C ASP A 26 19.43 -19.63 18.35
N CYS A 27 18.59 -20.03 19.29
CA CYS A 27 18.13 -19.24 20.43
C CYS A 27 19.30 -18.97 21.40
N HIS A 28 20.43 -18.52 20.85
CA HIS A 28 21.51 -17.95 21.61
C HIS A 28 20.95 -16.75 22.36
N SER A 29 21.11 -16.83 23.67
CA SER A 29 20.94 -15.72 24.59
C SER A 29 21.93 -14.64 24.19
N ASP A 30 21.53 -13.80 23.24
CA ASP A 30 22.19 -12.53 22.95
C ASP A 30 22.16 -11.73 24.25
N SER A 31 23.26 -11.81 24.98
CA SER A 31 23.45 -11.30 26.33
C SER A 31 23.25 -9.78 26.34
N ASP A 32 22.16 -9.31 26.96
CA ASP A 32 21.82 -8.03 27.62
C ASP A 32 22.38 -6.69 27.09
N SER A 33 23.15 -6.67 26.01
CA SER A 33 23.84 -5.51 25.44
C SER A 33 23.22 -5.06 24.11
N GLU A 34 22.33 -5.86 23.52
CA GLU A 34 21.57 -5.53 22.31
C GLU A 34 20.23 -4.81 22.56
N GLU A 35 19.84 -4.56 23.81
CA GLU A 35 18.58 -3.83 24.11
C GLU A 35 18.59 -2.39 23.56
N ALA A 36 19.77 -1.85 23.21
CA ALA A 36 19.95 -0.53 22.62
C ALA A 36 19.99 -0.50 21.07
N ALA A 37 20.17 -1.65 20.40
CA ALA A 37 20.07 -1.72 18.95
C ALA A 37 18.60 -1.90 18.57
N VAL A 38 17.79 -0.86 18.80
CA VAL A 38 16.42 -0.78 18.29
C VAL A 38 16.48 -1.00 16.78
N HIS A 39 16.15 -2.20 16.32
CA HIS A 39 15.93 -2.46 14.91
C HIS A 39 14.91 -1.43 14.43
N ARG A 40 15.35 -0.54 13.53
CA ARG A 40 14.55 0.61 13.07
C ARG A 40 13.25 0.22 12.34
N ASP A 41 13.06 -1.07 12.08
CA ASP A 41 11.96 -1.64 11.31
C ASP A 41 11.09 -2.62 12.12
N MET A 42 10.82 -2.35 13.41
CA MET A 42 9.89 -3.15 14.22
C MET A 42 8.57 -2.43 14.49
N LEU A 43 7.48 -3.21 14.59
CA LEU A 43 6.19 -2.74 15.09
C LEU A 43 6.05 -3.12 16.57
N ARG A 44 5.97 -2.13 17.45
CA ARG A 44 5.69 -2.34 18.88
C ARG A 44 4.22 -2.04 19.19
N VAL A 45 3.51 -3.03 19.73
CA VAL A 45 2.12 -2.89 20.16
C VAL A 45 2.06 -2.71 21.67
N HIS A 46 1.56 -1.58 22.13
CA HIS A 46 1.37 -1.30 23.56
C HIS A 46 0.02 -1.80 24.06
N ILE A 47 0.02 -2.48 25.20
CA ILE A 47 -1.17 -3.03 25.87
C ILE A 47 -1.19 -2.51 27.31
N PRO A 48 -2.01 -1.51 27.63
CA PRO A 48 -2.15 -1.01 29.00
C PRO A 48 -2.73 -2.08 29.94
N ARG A 49 -2.29 -2.04 31.20
CA ARG A 49 -2.87 -2.85 32.28
C ARG A 49 -4.39 -2.70 32.32
N GLY A 50 -5.09 -3.80 32.57
CA GLY A 50 -6.54 -3.80 32.73
C GLY A 50 -7.30 -3.81 31.41
N THR A 51 -6.64 -3.80 30.25
CA THR A 51 -7.30 -3.83 28.93
C THR A 51 -7.37 -5.26 28.37
N TRP A 52 -8.42 -5.56 27.61
CA TRP A 52 -8.60 -6.84 26.91
C TRP A 52 -9.14 -6.60 25.50
N ALA A 53 -10.10 -7.40 25.02
CA ALA A 53 -10.71 -7.20 23.72
C ALA A 53 -11.19 -5.74 23.56
N PRO A 54 -10.82 -5.03 22.47
CA PRO A 54 -11.05 -3.60 22.36
C PRO A 54 -12.51 -3.18 22.57
N GLN A 55 -13.45 -3.92 21.97
CA GLN A 55 -14.88 -3.65 22.09
C GLN A 55 -15.40 -3.79 23.53
N ALA A 56 -14.95 -4.83 24.24
CA ALA A 56 -15.41 -5.10 25.60
C ALA A 56 -14.72 -4.16 26.62
N THR A 57 -13.46 -3.78 26.37
CA THR A 57 -12.76 -2.74 27.16
C THR A 57 -13.47 -1.39 27.02
N GLN A 58 -13.85 -1.02 25.80
CA GLN A 58 -14.61 0.21 25.53
C GLN A 58 -16.01 0.16 26.18
N ALA A 59 -16.70 -0.97 26.12
CA ALA A 59 -17.99 -1.16 26.77
C ALA A 59 -17.92 -1.03 28.31
N ALA A 60 -16.76 -1.29 28.91
CA ALA A 60 -16.49 -1.08 30.32
C ALA A 60 -16.08 0.37 30.67
N GLY A 61 -16.09 1.30 29.69
CA GLY A 61 -15.73 2.71 29.90
C GLY A 61 -14.22 2.96 29.98
N MET A 62 -13.39 2.01 29.53
CA MET A 62 -11.93 2.13 29.54
C MET A 62 -11.38 2.41 28.13
N THR A 63 -10.22 3.06 28.05
CA THR A 63 -9.50 3.21 26.78
C THR A 63 -8.95 1.86 26.32
N PRO A 64 -9.29 1.38 25.11
CA PRO A 64 -8.77 0.12 24.58
C PRO A 64 -7.24 0.10 24.45
N GLY A 65 -6.66 -1.08 24.68
CA GLY A 65 -5.25 -1.38 24.43
C GLY A 65 -5.04 -2.22 23.17
N GLY A 66 -3.78 -2.36 22.77
CA GLY A 66 -3.40 -3.23 21.66
C GLY A 66 -3.74 -2.66 20.29
N VAL A 67 -3.89 -3.54 19.30
CA VAL A 67 -4.24 -3.18 17.92
C VAL A 67 -5.23 -4.17 17.33
N ALA A 68 -6.16 -3.66 16.52
CA ALA A 68 -7.04 -4.45 15.67
C ALA A 68 -7.23 -3.71 14.34
N ALA A 69 -6.49 -4.11 13.32
CA ALA A 69 -6.48 -3.46 12.02
C ALA A 69 -6.62 -4.49 10.88
N TRP A 70 -7.41 -4.12 9.88
CA TRP A 70 -7.58 -4.91 8.67
C TRP A 70 -6.65 -4.34 7.61
N SER A 71 -5.66 -5.11 7.20
CA SER A 71 -4.95 -4.86 5.95
C SER A 71 -5.74 -5.54 4.83
N LEU A 72 -6.01 -4.81 3.76
CA LEU A 72 -6.58 -5.36 2.54
C LEU A 72 -5.47 -5.47 1.51
N TRP A 73 -5.33 -6.64 0.89
CA TRP A 73 -4.61 -6.72 -0.38
C TRP A 73 -5.44 -5.93 -1.38
N VAL A 74 -4.94 -4.76 -1.73
CA VAL A 74 -5.73 -3.75 -2.45
C VAL A 74 -6.07 -4.27 -3.84
N SER A 75 -7.29 -4.76 -4.02
CA SER A 75 -7.88 -5.03 -5.34
C SER A 75 -8.35 -3.75 -6.05
N LYS A 76 -7.97 -2.57 -5.56
CA LYS A 76 -8.41 -1.27 -6.10
C LYS A 76 -7.23 -0.32 -6.26
N GLY A 77 -6.58 -0.40 -7.42
CA GLY A 77 -5.74 0.67 -7.96
C GLY A 77 -4.25 0.61 -7.64
N ALA A 78 -3.73 -0.46 -7.02
CA ALA A 78 -2.29 -0.64 -6.80
C ALA A 78 -1.88 -2.13 -6.73
N HIS A 79 -1.39 -2.63 -7.87
CA HIS A 79 -0.32 -3.65 -8.04
C HIS A 79 -0.49 -5.11 -7.61
N LEU A 80 -1.68 -5.58 -7.21
CA LEU A 80 -2.01 -7.02 -7.30
C LEU A 80 -3.39 -7.17 -7.95
N HIS A 81 -3.38 -7.19 -9.28
CA HIS A 81 -4.54 -7.64 -10.06
C HIS A 81 -4.68 -9.15 -9.87
N LEU A 82 -5.36 -9.51 -8.79
CA LEU A 82 -5.85 -10.86 -8.61
C LEU A 82 -7.24 -10.87 -9.25
N ASP A 83 -7.26 -11.01 -10.58
CA ASP A 83 -8.51 -11.21 -11.34
C ASP A 83 -9.23 -12.49 -10.90
N VAL A 84 -8.48 -13.39 -10.25
CA VAL A 84 -8.97 -14.61 -9.63
C VAL A 84 -8.90 -14.46 -8.11
N PRO A 85 -9.99 -14.77 -7.37
CA PRO A 85 -9.98 -14.81 -5.92
C PRO A 85 -8.79 -15.60 -5.36
N VAL A 86 -8.13 -15.05 -4.35
CA VAL A 86 -6.99 -15.71 -3.70
C VAL A 86 -7.49 -16.91 -2.91
N GLN A 87 -7.33 -18.11 -3.46
CA GLN A 87 -7.75 -19.34 -2.80
C GLN A 87 -6.74 -19.84 -1.78
N SER A 88 -5.46 -19.46 -1.87
CA SER A 88 -4.46 -19.82 -0.88
C SER A 88 -3.60 -18.63 -0.52
N ALA A 89 -3.23 -18.53 0.74
CA ALA A 89 -2.32 -17.50 1.22
C ALA A 89 -1.52 -18.03 2.41
N ALA A 90 -0.31 -17.52 2.56
CA ALA A 90 0.48 -17.69 3.75
C ALA A 90 0.91 -16.34 4.34
N LEU A 91 0.97 -16.28 5.66
CA LEU A 91 1.44 -15.16 6.45
C LEU A 91 2.59 -15.64 7.33
N SER A 92 3.69 -14.92 7.35
CA SER A 92 4.76 -15.13 8.34
C SER A 92 5.18 -13.81 8.98
N PHE A 93 5.64 -13.88 10.22
CA PHE A 93 6.19 -12.76 10.98
C PHE A 93 7.01 -13.29 12.16
N ARG A 94 7.90 -12.46 12.73
CA ARG A 94 8.47 -12.76 14.05
C ARG A 94 7.76 -11.95 15.13
N ILE A 95 7.73 -12.52 16.32
CA ILE A 95 7.11 -11.94 17.51
C ILE A 95 8.05 -12.10 18.70
N ARG A 96 8.11 -11.07 19.54
CA ARG A 96 8.79 -11.15 20.84
C ARG A 96 7.91 -10.56 21.92
N PHE A 97 7.71 -11.35 22.96
CA PHE A 97 7.15 -10.88 24.23
C PHE A 97 8.30 -10.37 25.11
N PRO A 98 8.14 -9.32 25.92
CA PRO A 98 9.15 -8.91 26.89
C PRO A 98 9.40 -10.05 27.89
N SER A 99 10.59 -10.12 28.48
CA SER A 99 10.96 -11.16 29.45
C SER A 99 10.01 -11.23 30.66
N THR A 100 9.34 -10.13 30.99
CA THR A 100 8.37 -10.02 32.08
C THR A 100 6.90 -10.19 31.62
N PHE A 101 6.67 -10.68 30.40
CA PHE A 101 5.31 -10.82 29.88
C PHE A 101 4.52 -11.90 30.64
N ASP A 102 3.36 -11.55 31.17
CA ASP A 102 2.42 -12.49 31.78
C ASP A 102 1.31 -12.84 30.79
N PHE A 103 1.27 -14.08 30.31
CA PHE A 103 0.31 -14.51 29.29
C PHE A 103 -1.17 -14.44 29.74
N GLY A 104 -1.45 -14.35 31.04
CA GLY A 104 -2.82 -14.34 31.58
C GLY A 104 -3.64 -15.53 31.07
N LYS A 105 -4.88 -15.27 30.64
CA LYS A 105 -5.74 -16.30 30.00
C LYS A 105 -5.51 -16.48 28.51
N GLY A 106 -4.79 -15.55 27.88
CA GLY A 106 -4.54 -15.57 26.46
C GLY A 106 -4.91 -14.29 25.72
N GLY A 107 -4.66 -14.31 24.42
CA GLY A 107 -4.97 -13.21 23.53
C GLY A 107 -4.91 -13.61 22.07
N THR A 108 -5.00 -12.62 21.21
CA THR A 108 -5.04 -12.79 19.75
C THR A 108 -3.78 -12.26 19.12
N LEU A 109 -3.30 -12.92 18.07
CA LEU A 109 -2.15 -12.52 17.25
C LEU A 109 -2.59 -12.31 15.79
N PRO A 110 -1.70 -11.79 14.92
CA PRO A 110 -2.02 -11.60 13.51
C PRO A 110 -2.49 -12.87 12.81
N GLY A 111 -3.23 -12.69 11.72
CA GLY A 111 -3.74 -13.79 10.90
C GLY A 111 -4.23 -13.36 9.53
N LEU A 112 -4.94 -14.26 8.86
CA LEU A 112 -5.52 -14.07 7.53
C LEU A 112 -7.04 -13.92 7.63
N HIS A 113 -7.64 -13.16 6.72
CA HIS A 113 -9.10 -13.01 6.65
C HIS A 113 -9.63 -13.03 5.21
N CYS A 114 -10.86 -13.52 5.08
CA CYS A 114 -11.71 -13.38 3.90
C CYS A 114 -12.73 -12.26 4.14
N ARG A 115 -13.14 -11.52 3.10
CA ARG A 115 -14.08 -10.38 3.24
C ARG A 115 -15.41 -10.77 3.89
N ARG A 116 -15.86 -12.01 3.69
CA ARG A 116 -17.22 -12.46 4.05
C ARG A 116 -17.28 -13.47 5.19
N GLY A 117 -16.25 -13.58 6.02
CA GLY A 117 -16.42 -14.18 7.34
C GLY A 117 -15.23 -14.95 7.89
N LEU A 118 -14.59 -15.79 7.08
CA LEU A 118 -13.50 -16.64 7.57
C LEU A 118 -12.32 -15.79 8.05
N ARG A 119 -11.95 -15.97 9.32
CA ARG A 119 -10.76 -15.37 9.93
C ARG A 119 -9.96 -16.49 10.58
N VAL A 120 -8.69 -16.58 10.24
CA VAL A 120 -7.77 -17.58 10.79
C VAL A 120 -6.60 -16.82 11.40
N ARG A 121 -6.35 -16.99 12.69
CA ARG A 121 -5.36 -16.19 13.42
C ARG A 121 -4.56 -17.03 14.38
N PHE A 122 -3.33 -16.61 14.65
CA PHE A 122 -2.66 -17.07 15.84
C PHE A 122 -3.28 -16.48 17.11
N GLY A 123 -3.01 -17.11 18.22
CA GLY A 123 -3.25 -16.57 19.55
C GLY A 123 -2.29 -17.21 20.54
N TRP A 124 -2.29 -16.66 21.75
CA TRP A 124 -1.64 -17.31 22.89
C TRP A 124 -2.69 -17.71 23.93
N ARG A 125 -2.32 -18.66 24.78
CA ARG A 125 -3.05 -19.02 26.00
C ARG A 125 -2.12 -18.89 27.19
N SER A 126 -2.64 -19.22 28.38
CA SER A 126 -1.84 -19.33 29.59
C SER A 126 -0.58 -20.15 29.35
N GLU A 127 0.50 -19.74 30.00
CA GLU A 127 1.84 -20.36 29.90
C GLU A 127 2.45 -20.28 28.49
N GLY A 128 2.02 -19.30 27.68
CA GLY A 128 2.64 -19.04 26.37
C GLY A 128 2.25 -20.01 25.27
N ARG A 129 1.33 -20.95 25.51
CA ARG A 129 0.89 -21.92 24.50
C ARG A 129 0.39 -21.22 23.24
N CYS A 130 1.04 -21.47 22.12
CA CYS A 130 0.66 -20.97 20.80
C CYS A 130 -0.53 -21.77 20.28
N VAL A 131 -1.54 -21.09 19.72
CA VAL A 131 -2.74 -21.73 19.16
C VAL A 131 -3.13 -21.07 17.84
N VAL A 132 -3.79 -21.83 16.96
CA VAL A 132 -4.51 -21.26 15.83
C VAL A 132 -5.99 -21.16 16.21
N THR A 133 -6.64 -20.08 15.79
CA THR A 133 -8.04 -19.80 16.06
C THR A 133 -8.75 -19.49 14.75
N VAL A 134 -9.95 -20.05 14.58
CA VAL A 134 -10.77 -19.80 13.40
C VAL A 134 -12.12 -19.24 13.81
N ASP A 135 -12.48 -18.10 13.24
CA ASP A 135 -13.74 -17.40 13.48
C ASP A 135 -14.54 -17.19 12.18
N GLY A 136 -15.86 -17.01 12.32
CA GLY A 136 -16.71 -16.44 11.26
C GLY A 136 -17.48 -17.41 10.37
N VAL A 137 -17.63 -18.67 10.78
CA VAL A 137 -18.60 -19.62 10.20
C VAL A 137 -19.66 -19.88 11.28
N ARG A 138 -20.85 -19.31 11.11
CA ARG A 138 -21.71 -18.92 12.26
C ARG A 138 -22.35 -20.07 13.04
N ASP A 139 -22.64 -21.22 12.43
CA ASP A 139 -23.42 -22.27 13.12
C ASP A 139 -22.74 -23.66 13.13
N GLU A 140 -22.16 -24.09 12.01
CA GLU A 140 -21.55 -25.43 11.90
C GLU A 140 -20.19 -25.52 12.61
N LEU A 141 -19.41 -24.42 12.61
CA LEU A 141 -18.12 -24.39 13.28
C LEU A 141 -18.27 -24.40 14.80
N LYS A 142 -19.36 -23.85 15.36
CA LYS A 142 -19.62 -23.97 16.80
C LYS A 142 -19.83 -25.44 17.16
N ALA A 143 -20.60 -26.19 16.35
CA ALA A 143 -20.80 -27.62 16.55
C ALA A 143 -19.52 -28.45 16.32
N LEU A 144 -18.72 -28.11 15.29
CA LEU A 144 -17.42 -28.76 15.04
C LEU A 144 -16.40 -28.44 16.12
N ARG A 145 -16.36 -27.20 16.60
CA ARG A 145 -15.51 -26.75 17.71
C ARG A 145 -15.92 -27.45 19.00
N ASP A 146 -17.21 -27.54 19.30
CA ASP A 146 -17.68 -28.23 20.51
C ASP A 146 -17.45 -29.76 20.43
N ARG A 147 -17.46 -30.35 19.23
CA ARG A 147 -17.06 -31.75 18.98
C ARG A 147 -15.53 -31.94 19.04
N ARG A 148 -14.74 -30.96 18.57
CA ARG A 148 -13.28 -31.01 18.55
C ARG A 148 -12.64 -30.64 19.89
N ILE A 149 -13.17 -29.71 20.66
CA ILE A 149 -12.73 -29.42 22.04
C ILE A 149 -12.78 -30.72 22.87
N LYS A 150 -13.77 -31.59 22.61
CA LYS A 150 -13.85 -32.92 23.24
C LYS A 150 -12.86 -33.96 22.69
N LYS A 151 -12.26 -33.75 21.50
CA LYS A 151 -11.41 -34.73 20.79
C LYS A 151 -9.94 -34.32 20.70
N HIS A 152 -9.63 -33.03 20.83
CA HIS A 152 -8.28 -32.46 20.67
C HIS A 152 -7.54 -32.18 21.98
N ASP A 153 -8.16 -32.41 23.15
CA ASP A 153 -7.41 -32.59 24.41
C ASP A 153 -6.46 -33.81 24.36
N VAL A 154 -6.45 -34.59 23.26
CA VAL A 154 -5.74 -35.88 23.15
C VAL A 154 -4.72 -35.95 22.00
N LEU A 155 -4.71 -35.03 21.03
CA LEU A 155 -3.95 -35.24 19.78
C LEU A 155 -2.61 -34.50 19.65
N TRP A 156 -2.31 -33.54 20.52
CA TRP A 156 -0.98 -32.91 20.57
C TRP A 156 -0.58 -32.77 22.02
N GLU A 157 0.33 -33.64 22.48
CA GLU A 157 0.62 -33.75 23.90
C GLU A 157 1.12 -32.43 24.50
N GLN A 158 1.79 -31.55 23.72
CA GLN A 158 2.10 -30.17 24.14
C GLN A 158 2.23 -29.23 22.91
N PRO A 159 1.37 -28.19 22.74
CA PRO A 159 1.58 -27.19 21.70
C PRO A 159 2.86 -26.40 21.97
N PRO A 160 3.54 -25.86 20.93
CA PRO A 160 4.74 -25.07 21.12
C PRO A 160 4.46 -23.84 21.99
N VAL A 161 5.44 -23.52 22.84
CA VAL A 161 5.34 -22.46 23.85
C VAL A 161 6.12 -21.24 23.38
N LEU A 162 5.45 -20.09 23.42
CA LEU A 162 6.04 -18.78 23.24
C LEU A 162 6.73 -18.39 24.55
N SER A 163 8.05 -18.22 24.50
CA SER A 163 8.88 -17.88 25.64
C SER A 163 9.04 -16.35 25.76
N PRO A 164 8.72 -15.75 26.92
CA PRO A 164 9.04 -14.36 27.20
C PRO A 164 10.52 -14.06 26.98
N GLY A 165 10.83 -12.92 26.36
CA GLY A 165 12.19 -12.49 26.04
C GLY A 165 12.75 -13.02 24.72
N CYS A 166 12.15 -14.08 24.15
CA CYS A 166 12.63 -14.71 22.92
C CYS A 166 11.86 -14.22 21.69
N TRP A 167 12.56 -14.17 20.55
CA TRP A 167 11.91 -14.04 19.25
C TRP A 167 11.41 -15.40 18.77
N HIS A 168 10.17 -15.45 18.31
CA HIS A 168 9.54 -16.62 17.70
C HIS A 168 9.12 -16.30 16.27
N THR A 169 9.21 -17.27 15.37
CA THR A 169 8.72 -17.18 14.00
C THR A 169 7.39 -17.90 13.86
N LEU A 170 6.34 -17.16 13.54
CA LEU A 170 5.01 -17.72 13.29
C LEU A 170 4.73 -17.76 11.78
N ARG A 171 4.18 -18.88 11.31
CA ARG A 171 3.78 -19.07 9.90
C ARG A 171 2.39 -19.65 9.84
N LEU A 172 1.49 -19.03 9.10
CA LEU A 172 0.12 -19.47 8.89
C LEU A 172 -0.11 -19.67 7.41
N ARG A 173 -0.53 -20.86 6.99
CA ARG A 173 -0.97 -21.13 5.62
C ARG A 173 -2.44 -21.53 5.65
N VAL A 174 -3.22 -20.96 4.74
CA VAL A 174 -4.61 -21.35 4.54
C VAL A 174 -4.88 -21.57 3.06
N CYS A 175 -5.52 -22.69 2.74
CA CYS A 175 -5.92 -23.07 1.39
C CYS A 175 -7.42 -23.35 1.36
N LEU A 176 -8.14 -22.68 0.46
CA LEU A 176 -9.55 -22.90 0.15
C LEU A 176 -9.64 -23.89 -1.00
N GLN A 177 -10.21 -25.06 -0.72
CA GLN A 177 -10.40 -26.12 -1.69
C GLN A 177 -11.91 -26.32 -1.92
N PRO A 178 -12.41 -26.09 -3.14
CA PRO A 178 -13.78 -26.44 -3.48
C PRO A 178 -13.98 -27.95 -3.30
N LEU A 179 -15.03 -28.38 -2.61
CA LEU A 179 -15.36 -29.80 -2.55
C LEU A 179 -16.01 -30.23 -3.87
N PRO A 180 -15.66 -31.41 -4.42
CA PRO A 180 -16.39 -31.96 -5.54
C PRO A 180 -17.86 -32.17 -5.15
N PRO A 181 -18.81 -31.97 -6.08
CA PRO A 181 -20.22 -32.26 -5.81
C PRO A 181 -20.37 -33.71 -5.34
N SER A 182 -21.16 -33.92 -4.27
CA SER A 182 -21.38 -35.24 -3.69
C SER A 182 -21.88 -36.22 -4.75
N THR A 183 -21.13 -37.30 -4.99
CA THR A 183 -21.40 -38.31 -6.02
C THR A 183 -22.69 -39.11 -5.78
N THR A 184 -23.33 -38.95 -4.62
CA THR A 184 -24.54 -39.68 -4.23
C THR A 184 -25.83 -39.15 -4.87
N ALA A 185 -25.81 -37.95 -5.47
CA ALA A 185 -26.97 -37.40 -6.18
C ALA A 185 -26.66 -37.29 -7.68
N LYS A 186 -27.51 -37.90 -8.52
CA LYS A 186 -27.42 -37.76 -9.98
C LYS A 186 -27.65 -36.29 -10.32
N PRO A 187 -26.66 -35.53 -10.84
CA PRO A 187 -26.81 -34.10 -11.06
C PRO A 187 -27.88 -33.84 -12.11
N SER A 188 -28.78 -32.89 -11.87
CA SER A 188 -29.63 -32.34 -12.93
C SER A 188 -28.75 -31.58 -13.93
N ALA A 189 -29.20 -31.44 -15.19
CA ALA A 189 -28.46 -30.70 -16.21
C ALA A 189 -28.18 -29.24 -15.81
N GLU A 190 -29.02 -28.65 -14.95
CA GLU A 190 -28.81 -27.31 -14.38
C GLU A 190 -27.72 -27.27 -13.29
N ALA A 191 -27.46 -28.39 -12.61
CA ALA A 191 -26.45 -28.45 -11.55
C ALA A 191 -25.00 -28.47 -12.07
N LEU A 192 -24.78 -28.70 -13.37
CA LEU A 192 -23.44 -28.76 -13.95
C LEU A 192 -22.73 -27.40 -14.01
N HIS A 193 -23.47 -26.30 -13.90
CA HIS A 193 -22.95 -24.93 -13.99
C HIS A 193 -23.07 -24.14 -12.68
N ALA A 194 -23.69 -24.72 -11.63
CA ALA A 194 -23.75 -24.07 -10.34
C ALA A 194 -22.38 -24.12 -9.66
N PRO A 195 -21.90 -23.03 -9.02
CA PRO A 195 -20.70 -23.08 -8.21
C PRO A 195 -20.88 -24.13 -7.10
N PRO A 196 -19.80 -24.82 -6.68
CA PRO A 196 -19.89 -25.80 -5.60
C PRO A 196 -20.53 -25.13 -4.39
N ALA A 197 -21.45 -25.83 -3.72
CA ALA A 197 -22.13 -25.29 -2.56
C ALA A 197 -21.21 -25.21 -1.33
N THR A 198 -20.12 -25.97 -1.32
CA THR A 198 -19.24 -26.16 -0.15
C THR A 198 -17.76 -26.10 -0.52
N CYS A 199 -16.97 -25.44 0.31
CA CYS A 199 -15.51 -25.38 0.26
C CYS A 199 -14.95 -25.92 1.58
N VAL A 200 -13.73 -26.42 1.58
CA VAL A 200 -12.97 -26.72 2.80
C VAL A 200 -11.78 -25.77 2.87
N ALA A 201 -11.62 -25.09 4.00
CA ALA A 201 -10.40 -24.38 4.32
C ALA A 201 -9.45 -25.32 5.05
N ARG A 202 -8.32 -25.67 4.42
CA ARG A 202 -7.20 -26.35 5.06
C ARG A 202 -6.27 -25.31 5.65
N VAL A 203 -6.14 -25.32 6.98
CA VAL A 203 -5.33 -24.40 7.77
C VAL A 203 -4.15 -25.16 8.35
N ARG A 204 -2.95 -24.61 8.20
CA ARG A 204 -1.73 -25.10 8.86
C ARG A 204 -1.01 -23.93 9.53
N GLY A 205 -0.66 -24.07 10.80
CA GLY A 205 0.09 -23.07 11.56
C GLY A 205 1.37 -23.66 12.14
N TRP A 206 2.47 -22.90 12.11
CA TRP A 206 3.76 -23.27 12.69
C TRP A 206 4.28 -22.18 13.62
N CYS A 207 5.02 -22.61 14.66
CA CYS A 207 5.79 -21.78 15.57
C CYS A 207 7.20 -22.37 15.64
N ASP A 208 8.22 -21.62 15.22
CA ASP A 208 9.61 -22.07 15.18
C ASP A 208 9.75 -23.47 14.54
N ASP A 209 9.22 -23.60 13.33
CA ASP A 209 9.20 -24.85 12.54
C ASP A 209 8.38 -26.01 13.15
N THR A 210 7.86 -25.85 14.36
CA THR A 210 6.97 -26.82 15.00
C THR A 210 5.54 -26.58 14.56
N LEU A 211 4.88 -27.61 14.01
CA LEU A 211 3.46 -27.56 13.65
C LEU A 211 2.62 -27.31 14.91
N VAL A 212 1.88 -26.21 14.92
CA VAL A 212 0.93 -25.83 15.98
C VAL A 212 -0.40 -26.55 15.76
N GLU A 213 -0.93 -26.47 14.54
CA GLU A 213 -2.23 -27.03 14.20
C GLU A 213 -2.36 -27.28 12.70
N GLU A 214 -2.99 -28.40 12.35
CA GLU A 214 -3.53 -28.67 11.01
C GLU A 214 -5.02 -29.00 11.12
N ILE A 215 -5.84 -28.21 10.45
CA ILE A 215 -7.30 -28.33 10.53
C ILE A 215 -7.95 -28.08 9.18
N GLU A 216 -8.90 -28.95 8.84
CA GLU A 216 -9.83 -28.76 7.74
C GLU A 216 -11.18 -28.25 8.26
N ILE A 217 -11.66 -27.18 7.65
CA ILE A 217 -12.84 -26.44 8.10
C ILE A 217 -13.83 -26.33 6.94
N PRO A 218 -14.99 -26.98 7.02
CA PRO A 218 -16.08 -26.73 6.09
C PRO A 218 -16.44 -25.24 6.11
N CYS A 219 -16.50 -24.65 4.92
CA CYS A 219 -16.76 -23.25 4.69
C CYS A 219 -17.87 -23.11 3.65
N ASP A 220 -18.77 -22.15 3.89
CA ASP A 220 -19.75 -21.71 2.90
C ASP A 220 -19.01 -21.03 1.74
N VAL A 221 -19.28 -21.48 0.52
CA VAL A 221 -18.70 -20.89 -0.70
C VAL A 221 -19.07 -19.42 -0.83
N ALA A 222 -20.25 -18.98 -0.37
CA ALA A 222 -20.59 -17.57 -0.39
C ALA A 222 -19.67 -16.72 0.51
N ALA A 223 -19.21 -17.29 1.63
CA ALA A 223 -18.29 -16.66 2.58
C ALA A 223 -16.83 -16.65 2.08
N THR A 224 -16.46 -17.60 1.21
CA THR A 224 -15.10 -17.75 0.67
C THR A 224 -14.97 -17.39 -0.82
N ALA A 225 -16.08 -17.07 -1.51
CA ALA A 225 -16.13 -16.78 -2.94
C ALA A 225 -15.21 -15.63 -3.36
N THR A 226 -14.98 -14.66 -2.46
CA THR A 226 -14.08 -13.53 -2.72
C THR A 226 -12.61 -13.87 -2.48
N GLY A 227 -12.31 -15.09 -2.03
CA GLY A 227 -10.99 -15.50 -1.58
C GLY A 227 -10.53 -14.75 -0.32
N PHE A 228 -9.27 -14.98 0.03
CA PHE A 228 -8.58 -14.21 1.06
C PHE A 228 -8.45 -12.74 0.62
N ALA A 229 -8.71 -11.86 1.57
CA ALA A 229 -8.78 -10.42 1.35
C ALA A 229 -7.59 -9.68 1.92
N GLY A 230 -6.87 -10.28 2.87
CA GLY A 230 -5.75 -9.62 3.51
C GLY A 230 -5.29 -10.22 4.83
N VAL A 231 -4.48 -9.43 5.53
CA VAL A 231 -3.97 -9.71 6.88
C VAL A 231 -4.84 -9.01 7.91
N LEU A 232 -5.20 -9.73 8.97
CA LEU A 232 -5.86 -9.20 10.15
C LEU A 232 -4.80 -9.03 11.23
N LEU A 233 -4.32 -7.80 11.41
CA LEU A 233 -3.39 -7.44 12.46
C LEU A 233 -4.19 -7.26 13.76
N SER A 234 -4.31 -8.31 14.56
CA SER A 234 -4.91 -8.27 15.89
C SER A 234 -3.89 -8.64 16.96
N CYS A 235 -3.71 -7.78 17.97
CA CYS A 235 -2.86 -8.04 19.12
C CYS A 235 -3.44 -7.36 20.38
N PHE A 236 -4.05 -8.16 21.25
CA PHE A 236 -4.66 -7.75 22.52
C PHE A 236 -4.98 -8.99 23.37
N TYR A 237 -5.15 -8.82 24.68
CA TYR A 237 -5.66 -9.89 25.55
C TYR A 237 -7.13 -10.20 25.23
N GLY A 238 -7.48 -11.48 25.19
CA GLY A 238 -8.73 -11.96 24.59
C GLY A 238 -9.99 -11.79 25.47
N GLY A 239 -11.00 -12.61 25.19
CA GLY A 239 -12.19 -12.75 26.04
C GLY A 239 -13.23 -11.64 25.94
N GLY A 240 -14.40 -11.93 26.51
CA GLY A 240 -15.55 -11.00 26.57
C GLY A 240 -15.71 -10.32 27.94
N SER A 241 -14.81 -10.60 28.89
CA SER A 241 -14.94 -10.21 30.30
C SER A 241 -13.58 -9.80 30.88
N SER A 242 -13.62 -9.06 31.99
CA SER A 242 -12.45 -8.44 32.61
C SER A 242 -11.46 -9.43 33.23
N ASP A 243 -11.81 -10.69 33.41
CA ASP A 243 -10.90 -11.76 33.83
C ASP A 243 -9.85 -12.15 32.77
N TRP A 244 -9.98 -11.60 31.56
CA TRP A 244 -8.97 -11.66 30.51
C TRP A 244 -8.06 -10.43 30.46
N ALA A 245 -8.31 -9.42 31.29
CA ALA A 245 -7.56 -8.17 31.26
C ALA A 245 -6.06 -8.38 31.43
N ALA A 246 -5.27 -7.57 30.72
CA ALA A 246 -3.82 -7.54 30.83
C ALA A 246 -3.41 -7.30 32.30
N PRO A 247 -2.66 -8.22 32.93
CA PRO A 247 -2.34 -8.13 34.36
C PRO A 247 -1.38 -6.97 34.66
N ALA A 248 -0.56 -6.58 33.68
CA ALA A 248 0.36 -5.45 33.73
C ALA A 248 0.34 -4.69 32.40
N SER A 249 0.83 -3.45 32.41
CA SER A 249 1.10 -2.71 31.17
C SER A 249 2.31 -3.34 30.51
N THR A 250 2.18 -3.63 29.22
CA THR A 250 3.18 -4.39 28.48
C THR A 250 3.24 -3.95 27.02
N SER A 251 4.19 -4.50 26.28
CA SER A 251 4.26 -4.35 24.83
C SER A 251 4.61 -5.66 24.17
N ILE A 252 4.25 -5.83 22.91
CA ILE A 252 4.66 -6.98 22.10
C ILE A 252 5.31 -6.44 20.83
N ASP A 253 6.49 -6.97 20.51
CA ASP A 253 7.27 -6.56 19.35
C ASP A 253 7.01 -7.52 18.19
N PHE A 254 6.89 -6.96 16.99
CA PHE A 254 6.73 -7.70 15.75
C PHE A 254 7.76 -7.23 14.72
N ASP A 255 8.29 -8.14 13.93
CA ASP A 255 9.14 -7.83 12.78
C ASP A 255 8.86 -8.76 11.58
N ARG A 256 9.51 -8.48 10.44
CA ARG A 256 9.58 -9.36 9.26
C ARG A 256 8.24 -9.93 8.79
N PHE A 257 7.18 -9.10 8.77
CA PHE A 257 5.93 -9.49 8.14
C PHE A 257 6.15 -9.82 6.67
N ALA A 258 5.75 -11.02 6.25
CA ALA A 258 5.69 -11.43 4.86
C ALA A 258 4.36 -12.12 4.57
N VAL A 259 3.84 -11.85 3.37
CA VAL A 259 2.65 -12.52 2.84
C VAL A 259 3.06 -13.19 1.55
N HIS A 260 2.83 -14.49 1.49
CA HIS A 260 3.08 -15.29 0.29
C HIS A 260 1.73 -15.64 -0.32
N LEU A 261 1.56 -15.22 -1.56
CA LEU A 261 0.43 -15.62 -2.39
C LEU A 261 0.97 -16.64 -3.40
N PRO A 262 0.22 -17.70 -3.72
CA PRO A 262 0.59 -18.60 -4.80
C PRO A 262 0.84 -17.76 -6.05
N GLN A 263 1.96 -18.01 -6.72
CA GLN A 263 2.09 -17.57 -8.11
C GLN A 263 0.95 -18.23 -8.86
N GLN A 264 -0.07 -17.44 -9.20
CA GLN A 264 -1.02 -17.86 -10.21
C GLN A 264 -0.16 -18.02 -11.46
N HIS A 265 0.02 -19.26 -11.91
CA HIS A 265 0.53 -19.52 -13.25
C HIS A 265 -0.47 -18.85 -14.18
N LEU A 266 -0.20 -17.59 -14.53
CA LEU A 266 -0.81 -16.92 -15.66
C LEU A 266 -0.41 -17.80 -16.83
N SER A 267 -1.28 -18.72 -17.20
CA SER A 267 -1.15 -19.47 -18.43
C SER A 267 -1.10 -18.40 -19.51
N SER A 268 0.10 -18.10 -19.99
CA SER A 268 0.30 -17.25 -21.15
C SER A 268 -0.51 -17.91 -22.25
N HIS A 269 -1.67 -17.37 -22.59
CA HIS A 269 -2.39 -17.81 -23.76
C HIS A 269 -1.39 -17.71 -24.92
N PRO A 270 -1.04 -18.82 -25.58
CA PRO A 270 -0.17 -18.73 -26.73
C PRO A 270 -0.95 -17.91 -27.76
N HIS A 271 -0.49 -16.70 -28.05
CA HIS A 271 -0.89 -16.01 -29.25
C HIS A 271 -0.45 -16.90 -30.42
N GLY A 272 -1.41 -17.64 -30.97
CA GLY A 272 -1.27 -18.42 -32.19
C GLY A 272 -1.02 -17.48 -33.37
N GLY A 273 0.21 -17.02 -33.50
CA GLY A 273 0.76 -16.41 -34.70
C GLY A 273 1.82 -17.34 -35.27
N THR A 274 1.39 -18.31 -36.07
CA THR A 274 2.27 -19.11 -36.92
C THR A 274 2.88 -18.19 -37.99
N GLN A 275 4.06 -17.63 -37.71
CA GLN A 275 4.96 -17.15 -38.76
C GLN A 275 6.03 -18.20 -39.01
N ASN A 276 5.87 -18.93 -40.11
CA ASN A 276 6.94 -19.67 -40.77
C ASN A 276 8.01 -18.67 -41.22
N GLN A 277 9.18 -18.70 -40.58
CA GLN A 277 10.41 -18.22 -41.20
C GLN A 277 11.41 -19.37 -41.24
N SER A 278 11.59 -19.89 -42.44
CA SER A 278 12.67 -20.79 -42.81
C SER A 278 13.99 -20.03 -42.76
N HIS A 279 14.81 -20.28 -41.74
CA HIS A 279 16.21 -19.89 -41.75
C HIS A 279 17.04 -21.03 -42.37
N THR A 280 17.63 -20.76 -43.53
CA THR A 280 18.68 -21.57 -44.13
C THR A 280 20.01 -21.31 -43.41
N ASP A 281 20.62 -22.39 -42.93
CA ASP A 281 21.98 -22.45 -42.40
C ASP A 281 23.02 -22.13 -43.49
N HIS A 282 23.83 -21.10 -43.27
CA HIS A 282 25.16 -21.00 -43.86
C HIS A 282 26.21 -21.18 -42.76
N ARG A 283 26.82 -22.36 -42.75
CA ARG A 283 28.11 -22.59 -42.09
C ARG A 283 29.18 -21.93 -42.94
N ASP A 284 29.99 -21.08 -42.31
CA ASP A 284 31.30 -20.75 -42.86
C ASP A 284 32.38 -21.00 -41.82
N SER A 285 33.39 -21.70 -42.28
CA SER A 285 34.54 -22.20 -41.55
C SER A 285 35.74 -21.30 -41.84
N SER A 286 36.17 -20.50 -40.87
CA SER A 286 37.57 -20.07 -40.79
C SER A 286 37.89 -19.53 -39.40
N GLY A 287 38.86 -20.16 -38.76
CA GLY A 287 39.49 -19.62 -37.56
C GLY A 287 40.47 -18.52 -37.93
N ASN A 288 40.51 -17.44 -37.15
CA ASN A 288 41.76 -16.92 -36.59
C ASN A 288 41.55 -15.76 -35.60
N HIS A 289 42.45 -15.76 -34.62
CA HIS A 289 42.95 -14.65 -33.79
C HIS A 289 41.96 -13.74 -33.04
N VAL A 290 41.88 -14.00 -31.73
CA VAL A 290 41.39 -13.08 -30.71
C VAL A 290 42.43 -11.96 -30.51
N ILE A 291 42.10 -10.77 -31.00
CA ILE A 291 42.68 -9.48 -30.55
C ILE A 291 41.75 -8.96 -29.44
N PRO A 292 42.26 -8.48 -28.28
CA PRO A 292 41.40 -7.93 -27.25
C PRO A 292 40.86 -6.57 -27.73
N LEU A 293 39.64 -6.58 -28.27
CA LEU A 293 38.86 -5.37 -28.50
C LEU A 293 38.54 -4.76 -27.12
N GLY A 294 39.14 -3.60 -26.86
CA GLY A 294 38.73 -2.74 -25.76
C GLY A 294 37.21 -2.53 -25.81
N ARG A 295 36.58 -2.49 -24.63
CA ARG A 295 35.14 -2.27 -24.50
C ARG A 295 34.71 -1.12 -25.41
N PRO A 296 33.71 -1.31 -26.30
CA PRO A 296 33.19 -0.20 -27.09
C PRO A 296 32.74 0.88 -26.11
N GLN A 297 33.36 2.05 -26.19
CA GLN A 297 32.89 3.21 -25.45
C GLN A 297 31.43 3.43 -25.85
N CYS A 298 30.54 3.43 -24.87
CA CYS A 298 29.14 3.73 -25.07
C CYS A 298 29.09 5.07 -25.84
N PRO A 299 28.40 5.17 -26.98
CA PRO A 299 28.33 6.43 -27.72
C PRO A 299 27.90 7.53 -26.76
N PRO A 300 28.49 8.74 -26.85
CA PRO A 300 28.14 9.82 -25.95
C PRO A 300 26.62 10.00 -25.98
N LYS A 301 25.98 9.89 -24.81
CA LYS A 301 24.53 10.12 -24.68
C LYS A 301 24.24 11.47 -25.34
N LEU A 302 23.53 11.45 -26.46
CA LEU A 302 23.02 12.66 -27.10
C LEU A 302 22.31 13.47 -26.02
N ALA A 303 22.60 14.77 -25.95
CA ALA A 303 21.97 15.67 -24.99
C ALA A 303 20.45 15.58 -25.17
N ARG A 304 19.75 15.21 -24.09
CA ARG A 304 18.30 15.17 -24.03
C ARG A 304 17.82 16.40 -23.27
N PRO A 305 16.67 16.98 -23.66
CA PRO A 305 16.06 18.03 -22.86
C PRO A 305 15.72 17.49 -21.48
N ALA A 306 15.82 18.34 -20.46
CA ALA A 306 15.43 17.99 -19.11
C ALA A 306 13.95 18.36 -18.90
N VAL A 307 13.21 17.49 -18.22
CA VAL A 307 11.82 17.71 -17.85
C VAL A 307 11.68 17.58 -16.34
N ILE A 308 11.18 18.62 -15.68
CA ILE A 308 11.02 18.66 -14.24
C ILE A 308 9.53 18.65 -13.89
N PHE A 309 9.10 17.63 -13.18
CA PHE A 309 7.77 17.51 -12.60
C PHE A 309 7.77 17.72 -11.09
N CYS A 310 6.61 17.99 -10.51
CA CYS A 310 6.42 18.05 -9.06
C CYS A 310 5.40 17.01 -8.61
N ALA A 311 5.78 16.20 -7.61
CA ALA A 311 4.85 15.41 -6.83
C ALA A 311 4.65 16.09 -5.47
N SER A 312 3.43 16.53 -5.19
CA SER A 312 3.08 17.22 -3.94
C SER A 312 1.78 16.65 -3.36
N PRO A 313 1.69 16.46 -2.03
CA PRO A 313 0.47 16.05 -1.37
C PRO A 313 -0.65 17.11 -1.44
N GLY A 314 -0.43 18.35 -1.92
CA GLY A 314 -1.50 19.35 -1.99
C GLY A 314 -1.28 20.48 -2.99
N ARG A 315 -2.34 21.29 -3.17
CA ARG A 315 -2.37 22.47 -4.06
C ARG A 315 -1.41 23.58 -3.66
N CYS A 316 -1.15 23.74 -2.37
CA CYS A 316 -0.33 24.85 -1.89
C CYS A 316 1.15 24.49 -2.02
N GLY A 317 1.92 25.37 -2.65
CA GLY A 317 3.37 25.24 -2.82
C GLY A 317 3.80 24.88 -4.25
N THR A 318 2.94 24.28 -5.08
CA THR A 318 3.28 23.95 -6.47
C THR A 318 3.41 25.18 -7.35
N LEU A 319 2.50 26.15 -7.21
CA LEU A 319 2.63 27.46 -7.88
C LEU A 319 3.89 28.21 -7.41
N TYR A 320 4.15 28.22 -6.10
CA TYR A 320 5.36 28.83 -5.54
C TYR A 320 6.63 28.17 -6.11
N LEU A 321 6.68 26.83 -6.16
CA LEU A 321 7.76 26.08 -6.77
C LEU A 321 7.91 26.43 -8.26
N SER A 322 6.81 26.59 -8.99
CA SER A 322 6.84 27.02 -10.40
C SER A 322 7.49 28.39 -10.55
N SER A 323 7.06 29.36 -9.74
CA SER A 323 7.59 30.72 -9.75
C SER A 323 9.06 30.75 -9.35
N LEU A 324 9.43 29.98 -8.32
CA LEU A 324 10.82 29.83 -7.89
C LEU A 324 11.69 29.23 -8.99
N LEU A 325 11.25 28.14 -9.62
CA LEU A 325 12.00 27.50 -10.71
C LEU A 325 12.05 28.37 -11.98
N ALA A 326 11.10 29.30 -12.15
CA ALA A 326 11.13 30.28 -13.24
C ALA A 326 12.21 31.36 -13.04
N THR A 327 12.76 31.53 -11.83
CA THR A 327 13.90 32.44 -11.58
C THR A 327 15.24 31.76 -11.81
N ALA A 328 15.26 30.50 -12.23
CA ALA A 328 16.49 29.79 -12.50
C ALA A 328 17.04 30.12 -13.89
N GLU A 329 18.36 30.12 -14.02
CA GLU A 329 19.04 29.98 -15.29
C GLU A 329 19.45 28.51 -15.49
N ALA A 330 19.08 27.95 -16.63
CA ALA A 330 19.57 26.64 -17.04
C ALA A 330 20.86 26.82 -17.84
N PHE A 331 21.87 26.01 -17.54
CA PHE A 331 23.17 26.07 -18.20
C PHE A 331 23.53 24.72 -18.82
N SER A 332 24.12 24.74 -20.01
CA SER A 332 24.77 23.54 -20.55
C SER A 332 26.08 23.29 -19.81
N THR A 333 26.38 22.03 -19.51
CA THR A 333 27.76 21.63 -19.23
C THR A 333 28.46 21.70 -20.57
N GLY A 334 29.03 22.87 -20.90
CA GLY A 334 29.69 23.10 -22.18
C GLY A 334 30.65 21.97 -22.53
N SER A 335 30.84 21.73 -23.83
CA SER A 335 31.93 20.90 -24.34
C SER A 335 33.22 21.30 -23.62
N ALA A 336 33.96 20.31 -23.11
CA ALA A 336 35.09 20.49 -22.20
C ALA A 336 36.00 21.66 -22.61
N GLY A 337 35.82 22.82 -21.97
CA GLY A 337 36.61 24.04 -22.20
C GLY A 337 35.85 25.31 -22.62
N GLY A 338 34.57 25.24 -23.00
CA GLY A 338 33.76 26.42 -23.34
C GLY A 338 33.05 27.06 -22.13
N PRO A 339 32.79 28.39 -22.14
CA PRO A 339 31.89 29.00 -21.17
C PRO A 339 30.48 28.41 -21.32
N PRO A 340 29.73 28.21 -20.21
CA PRO A 340 28.41 27.61 -20.27
C PRO A 340 27.43 28.57 -20.95
N GLU A 341 26.69 28.08 -21.95
CA GLU A 341 25.66 28.87 -22.64
C GLU A 341 24.30 28.74 -21.94
N PRO A 342 23.47 29.80 -21.94
CA PRO A 342 22.11 29.75 -21.40
C PRO A 342 21.26 28.76 -22.19
N ARG A 343 20.50 27.93 -21.47
CA ARG A 343 19.51 27.02 -22.04
C ARG A 343 18.13 27.66 -22.02
N ALA A 344 17.31 27.35 -23.01
CA ALA A 344 15.90 27.72 -22.99
C ALA A 344 15.22 27.03 -21.79
N LEU A 345 14.61 27.81 -20.90
CA LEU A 345 13.86 27.33 -19.75
C LEU A 345 12.41 27.79 -19.85
N GLN A 346 11.47 26.86 -19.67
CA GLN A 346 10.05 27.16 -19.62
C GLN A 346 9.44 26.54 -18.36
N SER A 347 8.93 27.39 -17.46
CA SER A 347 8.22 26.97 -16.25
C SER A 347 6.73 27.28 -16.36
N THR A 348 5.92 26.26 -16.10
CA THR A 348 4.46 26.35 -16.18
C THR A 348 3.81 25.66 -14.98
N HIS A 349 2.66 26.20 -14.56
CA HIS A 349 1.83 25.63 -13.52
C HIS A 349 0.52 25.13 -14.15
N GLU A 350 0.29 23.82 -14.11
CA GLU A 350 -0.91 23.16 -14.66
C GLU A 350 -1.32 23.60 -16.08
N PRO A 351 -0.38 23.56 -17.05
CA PRO A 351 -0.66 23.96 -18.43
C PRO A 351 -1.69 23.05 -19.10
N ALA A 352 -2.40 23.61 -20.08
CA ALA A 352 -3.37 22.89 -20.89
C ALA A 352 -2.69 21.81 -21.79
N PRO A 353 -3.42 20.74 -22.17
CA PRO A 353 -4.76 20.40 -21.69
C PRO A 353 -4.70 19.95 -20.23
N GLN A 354 -5.59 20.48 -19.40
CA GLN A 354 -5.75 19.97 -18.05
C GLN A 354 -6.51 18.66 -18.13
N VAL A 355 -6.07 17.68 -17.34
CA VAL A 355 -6.78 16.41 -17.20
C VAL A 355 -7.98 16.67 -16.27
N THR A 356 -9.04 17.26 -16.82
CA THR A 356 -10.29 17.54 -16.12
C THR A 356 -11.22 16.35 -16.28
N TYR A 357 -11.30 15.50 -15.27
CA TYR A 357 -12.42 14.58 -15.17
C TYR A 357 -13.43 15.19 -14.18
N LEU A 358 -14.64 15.47 -14.67
CA LEU A 358 -15.78 15.84 -13.82
C LEU A 358 -16.04 14.79 -12.72
N ASP A 359 -15.55 13.56 -12.93
CA ASP A 359 -15.67 12.42 -12.01
C ASP A 359 -14.29 11.84 -11.60
N PHE A 360 -13.21 12.65 -11.57
CA PHE A 360 -11.83 12.15 -11.39
C PHE A 360 -11.62 11.16 -10.24
N PRO A 361 -12.16 11.40 -9.01
CA PRO A 361 -12.02 10.45 -7.92
C PRO A 361 -12.72 9.12 -8.21
N LYS A 362 -13.80 9.11 -9.00
CA LYS A 362 -14.51 7.90 -9.43
C LYS A 362 -13.71 7.19 -10.51
N THR A 363 -13.21 7.92 -11.51
CA THR A 363 -12.39 7.36 -12.59
C THR A 363 -11.15 6.65 -12.04
N LEU A 364 -10.39 7.28 -11.13
CA LEU A 364 -9.24 6.63 -10.48
C LEU A 364 -9.61 5.43 -9.60
N ARG A 365 -10.85 5.36 -9.10
CA ARG A 365 -11.34 4.27 -8.26
C ARG A 365 -11.86 3.08 -9.06
N THR A 366 -12.30 3.31 -10.31
CA THR A 366 -12.98 2.30 -11.12
C THR A 366 -12.23 1.89 -12.38
N HIS A 367 -11.20 2.64 -12.80
CA HIS A 367 -10.41 2.35 -14.00
C HIS A 367 -8.93 2.16 -13.63
N THR A 368 -8.27 1.29 -14.38
CA THR A 368 -6.84 1.04 -14.34
C THR A 368 -6.03 2.18 -14.95
N LEU A 369 -4.71 2.20 -14.71
CA LEU A 369 -3.82 3.15 -15.38
C LEU A 369 -3.88 2.99 -16.90
N ALA A 370 -3.92 1.76 -17.41
CA ALA A 370 -4.05 1.46 -18.84
C ALA A 370 -5.38 1.99 -19.43
N GLU A 371 -6.51 1.76 -18.76
CA GLU A 371 -7.82 2.25 -19.21
C GLU A 371 -7.92 3.77 -19.19
N THR A 372 -7.18 4.43 -18.29
CA THR A 372 -7.13 5.89 -18.25
C THR A 372 -6.06 6.48 -19.17
N PHE A 373 -5.14 5.67 -19.71
CA PHE A 373 -3.99 6.14 -20.48
C PHE A 373 -4.41 6.95 -21.71
N GLU A 374 -5.28 6.39 -22.54
CA GLU A 374 -5.69 7.01 -23.82
C GLU A 374 -6.38 8.37 -23.62
N PRO A 375 -7.36 8.53 -22.69
CA PRO A 375 -7.91 9.84 -22.37
C PRO A 375 -6.88 10.87 -21.87
N LYS A 376 -5.74 10.42 -21.33
CA LYS A 376 -4.65 11.26 -20.83
C LYS A 376 -3.55 11.49 -21.86
N ALA A 377 -3.48 10.70 -22.93
CA ALA A 377 -2.41 10.77 -23.93
C ALA A 377 -2.30 12.15 -24.59
N GLY A 378 -3.43 12.87 -24.71
CA GLY A 378 -3.46 14.27 -25.17
C GLY A 378 -2.51 15.19 -24.40
N LYS A 379 -2.37 14.99 -23.07
CA LYS A 379 -1.41 15.71 -22.23
C LYS A 379 0.03 15.36 -22.60
N GLY A 380 0.32 14.09 -22.85
CA GLY A 380 1.65 13.62 -23.26
C GLY A 380 2.06 14.17 -24.63
N PHE A 381 1.15 14.27 -25.60
CA PHE A 381 1.43 14.91 -26.89
C PHE A 381 1.73 16.41 -26.74
N ALA A 382 0.95 17.13 -25.93
CA ALA A 382 1.19 18.54 -25.64
C ALA A 382 2.57 18.76 -24.98
N LEU A 383 2.94 17.91 -24.02
CA LEU A 383 4.25 17.92 -23.38
C LEU A 383 5.38 17.69 -24.40
N ARG A 384 5.27 16.66 -25.24
CA ARG A 384 6.29 16.36 -26.27
C ARG A 384 6.49 17.54 -27.22
N ARG A 385 5.40 18.21 -27.61
CA ARG A 385 5.48 19.40 -28.45
C ARG A 385 6.21 20.54 -27.74
N ALA A 386 5.82 20.88 -26.51
CA ALA A 386 6.46 21.94 -25.73
C ALA A 386 7.95 21.67 -25.50
N ILE A 387 8.32 20.42 -25.18
CA ILE A 387 9.71 19.99 -25.03
C ILE A 387 10.48 20.13 -26.36
N GLY A 388 9.86 19.73 -27.48
CA GLY A 388 10.48 19.84 -28.80
C GLY A 388 10.76 21.28 -29.22
N GLU A 389 9.91 22.23 -28.81
CA GLU A 389 10.08 23.67 -29.10
C GLU A 389 11.28 24.29 -28.33
N LEU A 390 11.75 23.67 -27.24
CA LEU A 390 12.91 24.14 -26.48
C LEU A 390 14.27 23.63 -27.02
N GLY A 391 14.26 22.64 -27.91
CA GLY A 391 15.46 22.00 -28.44
C GLY A 391 16.10 20.96 -27.50
N THR A 392 17.23 20.39 -27.90
CA THR A 392 17.90 19.26 -27.23
C THR A 392 18.50 19.59 -25.86
N ASP A 393 18.73 20.88 -25.60
CA ASP A 393 19.30 21.38 -24.36
C ASP A 393 18.29 22.14 -23.50
N GLY A 394 17.01 22.15 -23.90
CA GLY A 394 15.95 22.84 -23.17
C GLY A 394 15.64 22.24 -21.80
N VAL A 395 15.11 23.08 -20.89
CA VAL A 395 14.54 22.65 -19.62
C VAL A 395 13.05 23.01 -19.57
N TYR A 396 12.21 22.00 -19.58
CA TYR A 396 10.77 22.16 -19.39
C TYR A 396 10.39 21.84 -17.94
N ILE A 397 9.61 22.71 -17.31
CA ILE A 397 9.17 22.56 -15.93
C ILE A 397 7.65 22.64 -15.88
N GLU A 398 7.03 21.57 -15.38
CA GLU A 398 5.60 21.55 -15.09
C GLU A 398 5.36 21.19 -13.62
N THR A 399 4.82 22.15 -12.89
CA THR A 399 4.35 21.91 -11.53
C THR A 399 2.85 21.64 -11.56
N SER A 400 2.44 20.46 -11.09
CA SER A 400 1.03 20.11 -10.93
C SER A 400 0.84 19.31 -9.65
N HIS A 401 -0.10 19.72 -8.81
CA HIS A 401 -0.45 18.92 -7.62
C HIS A 401 -1.15 17.60 -7.98
N MET A 402 -1.51 17.43 -9.26
CA MET A 402 -2.18 16.25 -9.77
C MET A 402 -1.24 15.27 -10.45
N PHE A 403 0.00 15.65 -10.79
CA PHE A 403 0.94 14.86 -11.60
C PHE A 403 0.94 13.35 -11.27
N VAL A 404 1.25 12.99 -10.02
CA VAL A 404 1.34 11.59 -9.55
C VAL A 404 0.01 10.84 -9.58
N LYS A 405 -1.11 11.55 -9.58
CA LYS A 405 -2.47 10.97 -9.63
C LYS A 405 -3.01 10.86 -11.03
N THR A 406 -2.78 11.88 -11.85
CA THR A 406 -3.41 11.99 -13.16
C THR A 406 -2.59 11.29 -14.21
N TRP A 407 -1.36 11.74 -14.49
CA TRP A 407 -0.72 11.47 -15.79
C TRP A 407 0.76 11.10 -15.69
N MET A 408 1.25 10.68 -14.52
CA MET A 408 2.61 10.20 -14.33
C MET A 408 2.96 9.01 -15.25
N ASP A 409 2.02 8.09 -15.43
CA ASP A 409 2.14 6.96 -16.36
C ASP A 409 2.30 7.43 -17.82
N VAL A 410 1.55 8.44 -18.24
CA VAL A 410 1.70 9.07 -19.56
C VAL A 410 3.06 9.74 -19.72
N ALA A 411 3.51 10.46 -18.70
CA ALA A 411 4.85 11.06 -18.71
C ALA A 411 5.93 9.99 -18.84
N TYR A 412 5.79 8.87 -18.14
CA TYR A 412 6.73 7.77 -18.24
C TYR A 412 6.78 7.17 -19.64
N GLU A 413 5.64 6.68 -20.16
CA GLU A 413 5.59 5.98 -21.44
C GLU A 413 5.99 6.89 -22.62
N MET A 414 5.58 8.17 -22.59
CA MET A 414 5.77 9.07 -23.72
C MET A 414 7.07 9.88 -23.66
N LEU A 415 7.63 10.13 -22.47
CA LEU A 415 8.77 11.05 -22.30
C LEU A 415 10.09 10.35 -21.95
N ALA A 416 10.08 9.15 -21.35
CA ALA A 416 11.32 8.51 -20.87
C ALA A 416 12.33 8.20 -22.00
N GLY A 417 11.87 8.08 -23.24
CA GLY A 417 12.72 7.90 -24.42
C GLY A 417 13.30 9.20 -25.00
N VAL A 418 12.71 10.35 -24.69
CA VAL A 418 12.99 11.63 -25.37
C VAL A 418 13.54 12.72 -24.45
N ALA A 419 13.41 12.58 -23.13
CA ALA A 419 13.84 13.58 -22.16
C ALA A 419 14.47 12.92 -20.92
N ASP A 420 15.33 13.66 -20.23
CA ASP A 420 15.80 13.31 -18.89
C ASP A 420 14.76 13.82 -17.86
N ILE A 421 14.10 12.90 -17.18
CA ILE A 421 12.97 13.23 -16.29
C ILE A 421 13.45 13.37 -14.85
N HIS A 422 13.15 14.52 -14.26
CA HIS A 422 13.35 14.85 -12.87
C HIS A 422 12.00 15.01 -12.18
N VAL A 423 11.86 14.47 -10.98
CA VAL A 423 10.65 14.61 -10.17
C VAL A 423 11.01 15.20 -8.82
N VAL A 424 10.53 16.42 -8.57
CA VAL A 424 10.63 17.08 -7.27
C VAL A 424 9.53 16.57 -6.36
N ILE A 425 9.90 15.86 -5.30
CA ILE A 425 8.98 15.41 -4.25
C ILE A 425 8.94 16.51 -3.20
N LEU A 426 7.88 17.33 -3.25
CA LEU A 426 7.67 18.42 -2.31
C LEU A 426 6.94 17.91 -1.08
N ARG A 427 7.70 17.50 -0.06
CA ARG A 427 7.16 17.00 1.21
C ARG A 427 6.62 18.14 2.06
N ARG A 428 5.55 17.84 2.80
CA ARG A 428 4.92 18.79 3.72
C ARG A 428 4.56 18.11 5.03
N TYR A 429 4.69 18.86 6.12
CA TYR A 429 4.19 18.42 7.41
C TYR A 429 2.66 18.39 7.38
N VAL A 430 2.06 17.23 7.71
CA VAL A 430 0.62 16.99 7.56
C VAL A 430 -0.22 18.06 8.29
N PRO A 431 0.07 18.43 9.57
CA PRO A 431 -0.68 19.48 10.25
C PRO A 431 -0.67 20.84 9.55
N GLU A 432 0.47 21.29 9.02
CA GLU A 432 0.58 22.57 8.29
C GLU A 432 -0.24 22.57 7.01
N MET A 433 -0.26 21.43 6.32
CA MET A 433 -1.05 21.27 5.12
C MET A 433 -2.55 21.28 5.45
N LEU A 434 -2.99 20.57 6.50
CA LEU A 434 -4.39 20.56 6.93
C LEU A 434 -4.85 21.97 7.30
N MET A 435 -4.02 22.70 8.07
CA MET A 435 -4.24 24.11 8.40
C MET A 435 -4.34 24.99 7.16
N SER A 436 -3.45 24.79 6.18
CA SER A 436 -3.48 25.54 4.93
C SER A 436 -4.74 25.27 4.09
N ARG A 437 -5.24 24.02 4.06
CA ARG A 437 -6.52 23.72 3.41
C ARG A 437 -7.70 24.31 4.15
N ALA A 438 -7.69 24.28 5.48
CA ALA A 438 -8.70 24.91 6.30
C ALA A 438 -8.74 26.43 6.10
N SER A 439 -7.57 27.09 6.08
CA SER A 439 -7.46 28.55 5.90
C SER A 439 -7.89 29.00 4.50
N LEU A 440 -7.69 28.17 3.48
CA LEU A 440 -8.14 28.42 2.10
C LEU A 440 -9.62 28.11 1.88
N GLY A 441 -10.36 27.73 2.93
CA GLY A 441 -11.80 27.47 2.84
C GLY A 441 -12.17 26.14 2.19
N HIS A 442 -11.20 25.27 1.85
CA HIS A 442 -11.49 23.96 1.25
C HIS A 442 -12.29 23.03 2.18
N MET A 443 -12.25 23.28 3.49
CA MET A 443 -13.04 22.55 4.49
C MET A 443 -14.49 23.03 4.58
N ARG A 444 -14.83 24.19 4.00
CA ARG A 444 -16.19 24.77 4.10
C ARG A 444 -17.19 24.14 3.11
N GLY A 445 -16.70 23.55 2.02
CA GLY A 445 -17.55 22.98 0.96
C GLY A 445 -18.19 21.63 1.32
N GLY A 446 -17.65 20.89 2.28
CA GLY A 446 -18.16 19.56 2.66
C GLY A 446 -19.58 19.58 3.25
N VAL A 447 -19.92 20.62 4.01
CA VAL A 447 -21.25 20.79 4.61
C VAL A 447 -22.31 21.11 3.53
N ALA A 448 -21.94 21.89 2.51
CA ALA A 448 -22.83 22.21 1.41
C ALA A 448 -23.05 21.02 0.46
N TYR A 449 -22.00 20.21 0.22
CA TYR A 449 -22.09 19.02 -0.64
C TYR A 449 -22.96 17.91 -0.05
N LEU A 450 -22.86 17.66 1.26
CA LEU A 450 -23.72 16.70 1.96
C LEU A 450 -25.17 17.20 2.08
N ALA A 451 -25.39 18.51 2.14
CA ALA A 451 -26.73 19.09 2.11
C ALA A 451 -27.38 19.04 0.71
N SER A 452 -26.58 19.04 -0.37
CA SER A 452 -27.08 18.98 -1.76
C SER A 452 -27.42 17.57 -2.25
N GLU A 453 -26.86 16.50 -1.67
CA GLU A 453 -27.28 15.12 -2.00
C GLU A 453 -28.67 14.75 -1.44
N GLN A 454 -29.28 15.63 -0.63
CA GLN A 454 -30.58 15.38 -0.01
C GLN A 454 -31.75 16.17 -0.61
N LYS A 455 -31.51 16.97 -1.68
CA LYS A 455 -32.57 17.64 -2.43
C LYS A 455 -32.29 17.53 -3.92
N ASP A 456 -33.10 16.74 -4.59
CA ASP A 456 -33.32 16.92 -6.01
C ASP A 456 -33.78 18.37 -6.25
N ASP A 457 -33.11 19.05 -7.20
CA ASP A 457 -33.54 20.30 -7.82
C ASP A 457 -33.06 21.63 -7.18
N VAL A 458 -31.73 21.88 -7.14
CA VAL A 458 -31.18 23.25 -7.27
C VAL A 458 -29.80 23.22 -7.96
N SER A 459 -29.68 23.82 -9.14
CA SER A 459 -28.40 24.05 -9.83
C SER A 459 -27.55 25.11 -9.09
N PRO A 460 -26.24 24.89 -8.86
CA PRO A 460 -25.38 25.90 -8.25
C PRO A 460 -24.98 27.00 -9.27
N PRO A 461 -24.79 28.26 -8.84
CA PRO A 461 -24.39 29.34 -9.72
C PRO A 461 -22.92 29.23 -10.14
N ASN A 462 -22.68 29.37 -11.44
CA ASN A 462 -21.35 29.49 -12.04
C ASN A 462 -20.67 30.80 -11.62
N GLY A 463 -19.43 30.71 -11.13
CA GLY A 463 -18.51 31.86 -11.11
C GLY A 463 -17.70 32.00 -9.83
N TRP A 464 -16.61 31.23 -9.69
CA TRP A 464 -15.57 31.48 -8.69
C TRP A 464 -14.19 31.19 -9.29
N ILE A 465 -13.66 32.13 -10.07
CA ILE A 465 -12.22 32.22 -10.38
C ILE A 465 -11.82 33.70 -10.27
N ASN A 466 -10.70 33.92 -9.59
CA ASN A 466 -9.96 35.18 -9.34
C ASN A 466 -10.34 35.99 -8.09
N THR A 467 -9.60 35.75 -7.01
CA THR A 467 -9.14 36.84 -6.13
C THR A 467 -7.66 36.63 -5.80
N ALA A 468 -6.90 37.72 -5.97
CA ALA A 468 -5.45 37.78 -5.97
C ALA A 468 -4.82 37.47 -4.59
N PHE A 469 -3.64 36.84 -4.62
CA PHE A 469 -2.82 36.53 -3.45
C PHE A 469 -2.00 37.76 -3.00
N ALA A 470 -2.12 38.14 -1.74
CA ALA A 470 -1.16 39.02 -1.06
C ALA A 470 -0.08 38.17 -0.36
N PRO A 471 1.17 38.65 -0.25
CA PRO A 471 2.27 37.87 0.32
C PRO A 471 2.08 37.63 1.83
N CYS A 472 2.21 36.36 2.24
CA CYS A 472 2.21 35.94 3.64
C CYS A 472 3.41 36.52 4.39
N THR A 473 3.21 37.63 5.11
CA THR A 473 4.09 38.02 6.21
C THR A 473 3.55 37.41 7.51
N MET A 474 4.28 36.43 8.06
CA MET A 474 3.96 35.79 9.35
C MET A 474 4.28 36.73 10.52
N ALA A 475 3.48 37.77 10.72
CA ALA A 475 3.68 38.71 11.84
C ALA A 475 2.59 38.68 12.91
N ARG A 476 1.45 37.99 12.72
CA ARG A 476 0.45 37.79 13.79
C ARG A 476 -0.28 36.45 13.64
N PRO A 477 -0.48 35.67 14.72
CA PRO A 477 -1.38 34.52 14.67
C PRO A 477 -2.80 35.01 14.35
N PRO A 478 -3.53 34.37 13.42
CA PRO A 478 -4.91 34.73 13.17
C PRO A 478 -5.72 34.44 14.44
N ARG A 479 -6.65 35.34 14.79
CA ARG A 479 -7.62 35.13 15.86
C ARG A 479 -8.28 33.77 15.63
N LEU A 480 -8.10 32.86 16.58
CA LEU A 480 -8.81 31.58 16.65
C LEU A 480 -10.32 31.84 16.46
N LEU A 481 -10.90 31.05 15.58
CA LEU A 481 -12.32 31.02 15.18
C LEU A 481 -13.22 31.26 16.39
N GLN A 482 -13.76 32.47 16.52
CA GLN A 482 -14.91 32.66 17.40
C GLN A 482 -16.15 32.15 16.66
N PRO A 483 -16.96 31.29 17.29
CA PRO A 483 -18.21 30.86 16.71
C PRO A 483 -19.07 32.10 16.46
N VAL A 484 -19.58 32.26 15.24
CA VAL A 484 -20.60 33.26 14.94
C VAL A 484 -21.79 32.93 15.83
N LYS A 485 -22.10 33.81 16.79
CA LYS A 485 -23.29 33.70 17.64
C LYS A 485 -24.52 33.85 16.76
N ASN A 486 -25.02 32.73 16.26
CA ASN A 486 -26.35 32.63 15.68
C ASN A 486 -27.23 31.96 16.75
N ASP A 487 -28.00 32.76 17.48
CA ASP A 487 -28.83 32.35 18.63
C ASP A 487 -30.04 31.47 18.26
N ARG A 488 -29.98 30.73 17.15
CA ARG A 488 -31.05 29.86 16.65
C ARG A 488 -30.63 28.44 16.28
N VAL A 489 -29.41 28.01 16.58
CA VAL A 489 -28.99 26.62 16.33
C VAL A 489 -29.41 25.75 17.52
N GLN A 490 -30.47 24.96 17.32
CA GLN A 490 -30.88 23.89 18.23
C GLN A 490 -29.70 22.94 18.50
N SER A 491 -29.69 22.32 19.68
CA SER A 491 -28.60 21.50 20.24
C SER A 491 -28.12 20.29 19.41
N GLY A 492 -28.68 20.04 18.22
CA GLY A 492 -28.19 19.05 17.26
C GLY A 492 -27.03 19.54 16.35
N GLY A 493 -26.89 20.85 16.13
CA GLY A 493 -25.95 21.37 15.12
C GLY A 493 -24.47 21.30 15.47
N ALA A 494 -24.12 21.18 16.76
CA ALA A 494 -22.72 21.06 17.18
C ALA A 494 -22.15 19.67 16.84
N GLN A 495 -22.92 18.60 17.09
CA GLN A 495 -22.49 17.23 16.80
C GLN A 495 -22.36 17.00 15.29
N GLU A 496 -23.34 17.44 14.49
CA GLU A 496 -23.29 17.34 13.02
C GLU A 496 -22.10 18.10 12.43
N TRP A 497 -21.75 19.26 13.00
CA TRP A 497 -20.56 20.01 12.59
C TRP A 497 -19.27 19.27 12.95
N HIS A 498 -19.19 18.69 14.15
CA HIS A 498 -18.04 17.87 14.56
C HIS A 498 -17.86 16.64 13.65
N ASP A 499 -18.93 15.90 13.38
CA ASP A 499 -18.89 14.72 12.51
C ASP A 499 -18.48 15.10 11.08
N SER A 500 -18.98 16.23 10.56
CA SER A 500 -18.59 16.73 9.24
C SER A 500 -17.11 17.11 9.15
N VAL A 501 -16.58 17.81 10.17
CA VAL A 501 -15.17 18.17 10.23
C VAL A 501 -14.29 16.93 10.33
N GLU A 502 -14.68 15.95 11.15
CA GLU A 502 -13.95 14.69 11.28
C GLU A 502 -13.89 13.92 9.95
N ILE A 503 -15.02 13.74 9.27
CA ILE A 503 -15.08 13.07 7.97
C ILE A 503 -14.18 13.79 6.95
N GLN A 504 -14.21 15.12 6.90
CA GLN A 504 -13.34 15.90 6.01
C GLN A 504 -11.87 15.71 6.34
N LEU A 505 -11.50 15.69 7.63
CA LEU A 505 -10.13 15.41 8.05
C LEU A 505 -9.68 14.00 7.65
N GLN A 506 -10.53 12.98 7.86
CA GLN A 506 -10.25 11.61 7.46
C GLN A 506 -10.06 11.50 5.93
N LEU A 507 -10.92 12.15 5.14
CA LEU A 507 -10.80 12.19 3.67
C LEU A 507 -9.51 12.89 3.22
N LEU A 508 -9.15 14.02 3.85
CA LEU A 508 -7.90 14.69 3.58
C LEU A 508 -6.71 13.79 3.92
N MET A 509 -6.66 13.22 5.12
CA MET A 509 -5.60 12.31 5.53
C MET A 509 -5.47 11.13 4.56
N GLY A 510 -6.59 10.48 4.20
CA GLY A 510 -6.61 9.41 3.21
C GLY A 510 -6.06 9.85 1.85
N TYR A 511 -6.43 11.05 1.39
CA TYR A 511 -5.91 11.63 0.15
C TYR A 511 -4.38 11.81 0.19
N HIS A 512 -3.81 12.18 1.33
CA HIS A 512 -2.36 12.35 1.50
C HIS A 512 -1.61 11.04 1.58
N VAL A 513 -2.14 10.08 2.34
CA VAL A 513 -1.58 8.73 2.40
C VAL A 513 -1.57 8.11 1.00
N ASP A 514 -2.61 8.31 0.19
CA ASP A 514 -2.64 7.89 -1.22
C ASP A 514 -1.57 8.57 -2.08
N VAL A 515 -1.35 9.89 -1.94
CA VAL A 515 -0.25 10.57 -2.65
C VAL A 515 1.10 9.98 -2.25
N GLU A 516 1.35 9.85 -0.95
CA GLU A 516 2.62 9.35 -0.44
C GLU A 516 2.88 7.92 -0.91
N ALA A 517 1.88 7.04 -0.81
CA ALA A 517 1.97 5.67 -1.29
C ALA A 517 2.30 5.61 -2.79
N ARG A 518 1.69 6.48 -3.61
CA ARG A 518 1.99 6.57 -5.06
C ARG A 518 3.37 7.14 -5.34
N VAL A 519 3.85 8.10 -4.55
CA VAL A 519 5.22 8.63 -4.67
C VAL A 519 6.24 7.55 -4.33
N GLN A 520 6.04 6.80 -3.24
CA GLN A 520 6.92 5.68 -2.87
C GLN A 520 6.91 4.59 -3.94
N HIS A 521 5.72 4.27 -4.48
CA HIS A 521 5.62 3.36 -5.61
C HIS A 521 6.39 3.89 -6.83
N MET A 522 6.22 5.16 -7.18
CA MET A 522 6.91 5.81 -8.30
C MET A 522 8.44 5.74 -8.12
N ILE A 523 8.96 6.07 -6.94
CA ILE A 523 10.39 5.93 -6.64
C ILE A 523 10.84 4.49 -6.87
N LYS A 524 10.15 3.52 -6.27
CA LYS A 524 10.51 2.09 -6.36
C LYS A 524 10.50 1.58 -7.80
N THR A 525 9.49 1.95 -8.58
CA THR A 525 9.27 1.44 -9.94
C THR A 525 10.15 2.14 -10.96
N TYR A 526 10.44 3.44 -10.78
CA TYR A 526 11.08 4.27 -11.81
C TYR A 526 12.44 4.84 -11.41
N ALA A 527 13.05 4.40 -10.31
CA ALA A 527 14.36 4.86 -9.84
C ALA A 527 15.47 4.79 -10.91
N SER A 528 15.40 3.81 -11.81
CA SER A 528 16.39 3.61 -12.86
C SER A 528 16.24 4.56 -14.05
N ARG A 529 15.09 5.23 -14.16
CA ARG A 529 14.71 6.07 -15.32
C ARG A 529 14.51 7.53 -14.96
N PHE A 530 14.08 7.82 -13.73
CA PHE A 530 13.83 9.17 -13.24
C PHE A 530 14.85 9.57 -12.19
N THR A 531 15.16 10.86 -12.14
CA THR A 531 15.89 11.45 -11.01
C THR A 531 14.90 12.04 -10.01
N PHE A 532 14.90 11.54 -8.78
CA PHE A 532 14.03 12.06 -7.73
C PHE A 532 14.80 13.05 -6.85
N VAL A 533 14.21 14.21 -6.59
CA VAL A 533 14.76 15.22 -5.70
C VAL A 533 13.75 15.51 -4.61
N GLU A 534 14.07 15.15 -3.37
CA GLU A 534 13.21 15.46 -2.23
C GLU A 534 13.54 16.83 -1.65
N THR A 535 12.50 17.58 -1.30
CA THR A 535 12.63 18.87 -0.61
C THR A 535 11.38 19.15 0.22
N THR A 536 11.46 20.08 1.16
CA THR A 536 10.30 20.56 1.92
C THR A 536 10.02 22.03 1.63
N LEU A 537 8.78 22.46 1.83
CA LEU A 537 8.45 23.89 1.70
C LEU A 537 9.27 24.77 2.66
N LYS A 538 9.68 24.21 3.82
CA LYS A 538 10.56 24.88 4.78
C LYS A 538 11.95 25.11 4.19
N ASP A 539 12.51 24.13 3.49
CA ASP A 539 13.81 24.27 2.84
C ASP A 539 13.76 25.35 1.75
N LEU A 540 12.69 25.34 0.94
CA LEU A 540 12.53 26.31 -0.15
C LEU A 540 12.36 27.77 0.33
N ASN A 541 12.02 27.99 1.60
CA ASN A 541 11.99 29.31 2.21
C ASN A 541 13.38 29.82 2.64
N THR A 542 14.45 29.08 2.36
CA THR A 542 15.82 29.47 2.70
C THR A 542 16.70 29.48 1.44
N PRO A 543 17.62 30.45 1.28
CA PRO A 543 18.54 30.47 0.14
C PRO A 543 19.35 29.17 -0.01
N GLU A 544 19.77 28.56 1.09
CA GLU A 544 20.47 27.27 1.08
C GLU A 544 19.62 26.12 0.57
N GLY A 545 18.36 26.02 0.98
CA GLY A 545 17.46 24.98 0.48
C GLY A 545 17.13 25.15 -1.00
N VAL A 546 16.96 26.41 -1.45
CA VAL A 546 16.82 26.73 -2.89
C VAL A 546 18.09 26.33 -3.65
N GLY A 547 19.27 26.69 -3.15
CA GLY A 547 20.55 26.32 -3.76
C GLY A 547 20.75 24.81 -3.87
N LYS A 548 20.36 24.06 -2.83
CA LYS A 548 20.37 22.58 -2.85
C LYS A 548 19.43 22.01 -3.90
N LEU A 549 18.20 22.52 -3.97
CA LEU A 549 17.23 22.10 -4.99
C LEU A 549 17.77 22.38 -6.40
N PHE A 550 18.27 23.59 -6.65
CA PHE A 550 18.75 24.01 -7.96
C PHE A 550 19.98 23.18 -8.37
N SER A 551 20.93 22.97 -7.46
CA SER A 551 22.08 22.11 -7.71
C SER A 551 21.67 20.68 -8.06
N ALA A 552 20.69 20.10 -7.35
CA ALA A 552 20.19 18.75 -7.64
C ALA A 552 19.48 18.66 -9.01
N LEU A 553 18.85 19.74 -9.44
CA LEU A 553 18.20 19.86 -10.76
C LEU A 553 19.15 20.37 -11.86
N LYS A 554 20.43 20.61 -11.56
CA LYS A 554 21.42 21.21 -12.46
C LYS A 554 21.00 22.59 -13.01
N LEU A 555 20.36 23.38 -12.15
CA LEU A 555 19.97 24.77 -12.37
C LEU A 555 20.88 25.72 -11.59
N ARG A 556 20.95 26.99 -11.98
CA ARG A 556 21.63 28.05 -11.19
C ARG A 556 20.63 29.11 -10.76
N CYS A 557 20.86 29.67 -9.57
CA CYS A 557 20.09 30.79 -9.07
C CYS A 557 20.63 32.07 -9.73
N LEU A 558 19.73 32.91 -10.20
CA LEU A 558 20.03 34.31 -10.54
C LEU A 558 20.45 35.11 -9.32
#